data_AF-A0A8S3IYJ6-F1
#
_entry.id   AF-A0A8S3IYJ6-F1
#
_cell.length_a   1.000
_cell.length_b   1.000
_cell.length_c   1.000
_cell.angle_alpha   90.00
_cell.angle_beta   90.00
_cell.angle_gamma   90.00
#
_symmetry.space_group_name_H-M   'P 1'
#
loop_
_entity.id
_entity.type
_entity.pdbx_description
1 polymer ?
#
loop_
_entity_poly.entity_id
_entity_poly.type
_entity_poly.pdbx_seq_one_letter_code
_entity_poly.pdbx_strand_id
1 'polypeptide(L)'
;MYLERVEQIVNWASEQQVYVILDMHEDLYSRYIFGDKEHEVPPYLTASDGQDGAPQWAVMTEDWPALALFGIGNLNLAMMKAFDNFYNNAVPPNCTQGDAPGPGLQDHYIGAIAFLAKAFVNNSAVLGFE
;
A
#
# COMPACT_ATOMS: atom_id res chain seq x y z
N MET A 1 -19.49 3.72 -4.22
CA MET A 1 -18.18 4.42 -4.26
C MET A 1 -17.05 3.43 -3.97
N TYR A 2 -15.88 3.57 -4.61
CA TYR A 2 -14.76 2.58 -4.78
C TYR A 2 -15.14 1.10 -4.96
N LEU A 3 -15.62 0.39 -3.94
CA LEU A 3 -15.98 -1.03 -4.05
C LEU A 3 -17.02 -1.31 -5.13
N GLU A 4 -18.02 -0.44 -5.31
CA GLU A 4 -18.98 -0.57 -6.41
C GLU A 4 -18.31 -0.53 -7.81
N ARG A 5 -17.19 0.21 -7.95
CA ARG A 5 -16.44 0.23 -9.20
C ARG A 5 -15.64 -1.06 -9.39
N VAL A 6 -15.08 -1.61 -8.32
CA VAL A 6 -14.42 -2.92 -8.34
C VAL A 6 -15.44 -4.00 -8.71
N GLU A 7 -16.61 -3.99 -8.06
CA GLU A 7 -17.70 -4.94 -8.33
C GLU A 7 -18.18 -4.83 -9.78
N GLN A 8 -18.32 -3.62 -10.32
CA GLN A 8 -18.64 -3.41 -11.73
C GLN A 8 -17.64 -4.11 -12.67
N ILE A 9 -16.33 -3.97 -12.40
CA ILE A 9 -15.29 -4.59 -13.23
C ILE A 9 -15.32 -6.13 -13.09
N VAL A 10 -15.51 -6.64 -11.87
CA VAL A 10 -15.66 -8.09 -11.62
C VAL A 10 -16.88 -8.65 -12.37
N ASN A 11 -17.99 -7.91 -12.38
CA ASN A 11 -19.19 -8.32 -13.11
C ASN A 11 -18.96 -8.35 -14.62
N TRP A 12 -18.26 -7.36 -15.18
CA TRP A 12 -17.87 -7.39 -16.59
C TRP A 12 -16.95 -8.58 -16.93
N ALA A 13 -16.00 -8.92 -16.05
CA ALA A 13 -15.16 -10.10 -16.23
C ALA A 13 -16.00 -11.40 -16.19
N SER A 14 -16.94 -11.49 -15.25
CA SER A 14 -17.87 -12.61 -15.11
C SER A 14 -18.73 -12.82 -16.36
N GLU A 15 -19.26 -11.76 -16.94
CA GLU A 15 -20.02 -11.79 -18.21
C GLU A 15 -19.21 -12.38 -19.38
N GLN A 16 -17.88 -12.25 -19.32
CA GLN A 16 -16.94 -12.80 -20.29
C GLN A 16 -16.32 -14.14 -19.85
N GLN A 17 -16.80 -14.74 -18.76
CA GLN A 17 -16.28 -16.00 -18.19
C GLN A 17 -14.80 -15.91 -17.79
N VAL A 18 -14.35 -14.73 -17.35
CA VAL A 18 -12.99 -14.47 -16.86
C VAL A 18 -12.99 -14.44 -15.33
N TYR A 19 -12.10 -15.24 -14.73
CA TYR A 19 -11.85 -15.20 -13.29
C TYR A 19 -10.96 -14.01 -12.92
N VAL A 20 -11.19 -13.46 -11.74
CA VAL A 20 -10.49 -12.27 -11.22
C VAL A 20 -9.72 -12.64 -9.96
N ILE A 21 -8.47 -12.19 -9.87
CA ILE A 21 -7.72 -12.08 -8.62
C ILE A 21 -7.74 -10.60 -8.24
N LEU A 22 -8.14 -10.31 -7.00
CA LEU A 22 -8.12 -8.95 -6.47
C LEU A 22 -6.77 -8.69 -5.80
N ASP A 23 -5.88 -8.02 -6.52
CA ASP A 23 -4.53 -7.66 -6.09
C ASP A 23 -4.53 -6.34 -5.30
N MET A 24 -4.08 -6.40 -4.06
CA MET A 24 -3.83 -5.26 -3.18
C MET A 24 -2.47 -4.61 -3.49
N HIS A 25 -2.38 -4.12 -4.73
CA HIS A 25 -1.14 -3.70 -5.37
C HIS A 25 -0.37 -2.60 -4.64
N GLU A 26 0.97 -2.67 -4.69
CA GLU A 26 1.89 -1.60 -4.31
C GLU A 26 3.14 -1.58 -5.19
N ASP A 27 3.62 -0.37 -5.48
CA ASP A 27 4.96 -0.11 -5.95
C ASP A 27 5.62 0.99 -5.10
N LEU A 28 6.82 0.72 -4.61
CA LEU A 28 7.58 1.65 -3.77
C LEU A 28 6.73 2.24 -2.63
N TYR A 29 5.91 1.40 -1.99
CA TYR A 29 5.10 1.64 -0.81
C TYR A 29 3.92 2.64 -0.95
N SER A 30 4.15 3.85 -1.47
CA SER A 30 3.12 4.90 -1.52
C SER A 30 3.50 6.14 -2.33
N ARG A 31 2.51 6.74 -3.00
CA ARG A 31 2.60 8.06 -3.67
C ARG A 31 2.91 9.22 -2.73
N TYR A 32 2.80 9.01 -1.42
CA TYR A 32 3.00 10.06 -0.42
C TYR A 32 4.44 10.12 0.10
N ILE A 33 5.36 9.33 -0.46
CA ILE A 33 6.80 9.48 -0.28
C ILE A 33 7.33 10.41 -1.37
N PHE A 34 7.81 11.59 -0.99
CA PHE A 34 8.32 12.61 -1.89
C PHE A 34 9.84 12.67 -1.78
N GLY A 35 10.54 12.52 -2.90
CA GLY A 35 11.99 12.53 -2.98
C GLY A 35 12.60 13.87 -2.57
N ASP A 36 13.69 13.81 -1.79
CA ASP A 36 14.38 14.99 -1.26
C ASP A 36 15.25 15.67 -2.34
N LYS A 37 14.63 16.55 -3.13
CA LYS A 37 15.25 17.15 -4.33
C LYS A 37 16.16 18.36 -4.04
N GLU A 38 16.12 18.91 -2.83
CA GLU A 38 16.71 20.23 -2.52
C GLU A 38 18.10 20.19 -1.84
N HIS A 39 18.77 19.04 -1.84
CA HIS A 39 20.04 18.87 -1.11
C HIS A 39 21.16 18.30 -1.97
N GLU A 40 22.40 18.79 -1.77
CA GLU A 40 23.59 18.09 -2.24
C GLU A 40 23.72 16.78 -1.47
N VAL A 41 23.61 15.67 -2.20
CA VAL A 41 23.73 14.32 -1.63
C VAL A 41 24.99 13.65 -2.17
N PRO A 42 25.59 12.69 -1.43
CA PRO A 42 26.65 11.84 -1.94
C PRO A 42 26.29 11.24 -3.32
N PRO A 43 27.28 11.01 -4.22
CA PRO A 43 27.01 10.60 -5.61
C PRO A 43 26.33 9.25 -5.77
N TYR A 44 26.28 8.44 -4.70
CA TYR A 44 25.56 7.16 -4.66
C TYR A 44 24.14 7.28 -4.09
N LEU A 45 23.66 8.49 -3.80
CA LEU A 45 22.28 8.77 -3.38
C LEU A 45 21.58 9.61 -4.44
N THR A 46 20.30 9.36 -4.66
CA THR A 46 19.48 10.09 -5.62
C THR A 46 18.08 10.25 -5.08
N ALA A 47 17.51 11.46 -5.15
CA ALA A 47 16.11 11.68 -4.78
C ALA A 47 15.18 10.74 -5.54
N SER A 48 14.29 10.06 -4.82
CA SER A 48 13.34 9.12 -5.41
C SER A 48 11.99 9.29 -4.73
N ASP A 49 10.96 9.48 -5.55
CA ASP A 49 9.57 9.45 -5.10
C ASP A 49 9.14 7.97 -4.88
N GLY A 50 8.10 7.73 -4.06
CA GLY A 50 7.37 6.46 -4.02
C GLY A 50 6.27 6.40 -5.09
N GLN A 51 5.54 5.28 -5.22
CA GLN A 51 4.50 5.14 -6.25
C GLN A 51 3.09 4.89 -5.73
N ASP A 52 2.66 3.68 -5.42
CA ASP A 52 1.27 3.40 -5.05
C ASP A 52 1.18 2.33 -3.96
N GLY A 53 -0.05 1.98 -3.56
CA GLY A 53 -0.32 1.13 -2.40
C GLY A 53 -0.83 1.94 -1.21
N ALA A 54 0.02 2.15 -0.20
CA ALA A 54 -0.40 2.60 1.12
C ALA A 54 -0.97 4.04 1.12
N PRO A 55 -2.05 4.30 1.87
CA PRO A 55 -2.60 5.65 2.04
C PRO A 55 -1.68 6.52 2.91
N GLN A 56 -1.82 7.84 2.81
CA GLN A 56 -0.94 8.81 3.48
C GLN A 56 -0.79 8.57 4.99
N TRP A 57 -1.88 8.26 5.70
CA TRP A 57 -1.84 8.05 7.15
C TRP A 57 -1.03 6.81 7.56
N ALA A 58 -0.82 5.88 6.64
CA ALA A 58 -0.03 4.66 6.85
C ALA A 58 1.45 4.84 6.51
N VAL A 59 1.86 5.99 5.95
CA VAL A 59 3.26 6.25 5.57
C VAL A 59 4.05 6.76 6.78
N MET A 60 4.77 5.84 7.43
CA MET A 60 5.59 6.13 8.60
C MET A 60 7.09 5.99 8.28
N THR A 61 7.73 7.10 7.90
CA THR A 61 9.14 7.11 7.50
C THR A 61 10.12 7.53 8.61
N GLU A 62 9.62 8.01 9.76
CA GLU A 62 10.46 8.52 10.87
C GLU A 62 11.52 9.55 10.41
N ASP A 63 11.14 10.43 9.49
CA ASP A 63 12.02 11.46 8.91
C ASP A 63 13.26 10.89 8.19
N TRP A 64 13.27 9.59 7.86
CA TRP A 64 14.28 9.04 6.96
C TRP A 64 14.19 9.71 5.60
N PRO A 65 15.33 10.04 4.98
CA PRO A 65 15.33 10.80 3.74
C PRO A 65 14.82 9.95 2.58
N ALA A 66 14.05 10.53 1.68
CA ALA A 66 13.52 9.89 0.47
C ALA A 66 14.57 9.87 -0.64
N LEU A 67 15.67 9.17 -0.37
CA LEU A 67 16.83 9.01 -1.25
C LEU A 67 17.06 7.52 -1.53
N ALA A 68 17.21 7.19 -2.81
CA ALA A 68 17.55 5.86 -3.31
C ALA A 68 19.07 5.65 -3.40
N LEU A 69 19.55 4.51 -2.90
CA LEU A 69 20.92 4.07 -3.11
C LEU A 69 21.12 3.66 -4.58
N PHE A 70 22.17 4.21 -5.20
CA PHE A 70 22.55 3.96 -6.60
C PHE A 70 21.43 4.22 -7.62
N GLY A 71 20.47 5.08 -7.27
CA GLY A 71 19.28 5.35 -8.10
C GLY A 71 18.28 4.19 -8.17
N ILE A 72 18.40 3.18 -7.31
CA ILE A 72 17.49 2.02 -7.28
C ILE A 72 16.34 2.34 -6.31
N GLY A 73 15.12 2.54 -6.83
CA GLY A 73 13.95 2.94 -6.05
C GLY A 73 13.65 2.01 -4.86
N ASN A 74 13.81 0.70 -5.01
CA ASN A 74 13.61 -0.28 -3.94
C ASN A 74 14.65 -0.18 -2.81
N LEU A 75 15.70 0.62 -3.00
CA LEU A 75 16.69 0.98 -1.99
C LEU A 75 16.52 2.44 -1.52
N ASN A 76 15.29 2.97 -1.62
CA ASN A 76 14.91 4.25 -1.03
C ASN A 76 14.81 4.13 0.50
N LEU A 77 15.58 4.96 1.20
CA LEU A 77 15.72 4.91 2.65
C LEU A 77 14.41 5.17 3.39
N ALA A 78 13.62 6.17 2.99
CA ALA A 78 12.30 6.45 3.55
C ALA A 78 11.32 5.29 3.29
N MET A 79 11.31 4.75 2.06
CA MET A 79 10.46 3.62 1.69
C MET A 79 10.81 2.36 2.50
N MET A 80 12.09 2.02 2.62
CA MET A 80 12.55 0.91 3.45
C MET A 80 12.10 1.07 4.90
N LYS A 81 12.14 2.30 5.43
CA LYS A 81 11.67 2.57 6.79
C LYS A 81 10.14 2.44 6.93
N ALA A 82 9.38 2.84 5.90
CA ALA A 82 7.93 2.63 5.88
C ALA A 82 7.55 1.15 5.84
N PHE A 83 8.27 0.34 5.06
CA PHE A 83 8.11 -1.13 5.07
C PHE A 83 8.49 -1.74 6.43
N ASP A 84 9.61 -1.34 7.01
CA ASP A 84 10.01 -1.79 8.35
C ASP A 84 8.90 -1.50 9.39
N ASN A 85 8.34 -0.30 9.37
CA ASN A 85 7.22 0.06 10.25
C ASN A 85 5.94 -0.72 9.95
N PHE A 86 5.63 -1.00 8.68
CA PHE A 86 4.53 -1.89 8.32
C PHE A 86 4.73 -3.29 8.89
N TYR A 87 5.88 -3.94 8.67
CA TYR A 87 6.12 -5.31 9.14
C TYR A 87 6.31 -5.42 10.65
N ASN A 88 6.73 -4.35 11.33
CA ASN A 88 6.75 -4.27 12.79
C ASN A 88 5.36 -3.97 13.40
N ASN A 89 4.32 -3.87 12.56
CA ASN A 89 2.96 -3.52 12.93
C ASN A 89 2.91 -2.24 13.79
N ALA A 90 3.69 -1.23 13.40
CA ALA A 90 3.76 0.04 14.12
C ALA A 90 2.37 0.68 14.20
N VAL A 91 2.09 1.39 15.29
CA VAL A 91 0.82 2.10 15.50
C VAL A 91 0.95 3.52 14.95
N PRO A 92 0.18 3.89 13.91
CA PRO A 92 0.24 5.24 13.36
C PRO A 92 -0.27 6.27 14.39
N PRO A 93 0.39 7.43 14.52
CA PRO A 93 -0.07 8.47 15.41
C PRO A 93 -1.41 9.02 14.90
N ASN A 94 -2.37 9.21 15.80
CA ASN A 94 -3.69 9.79 15.50
C ASN A 94 -4.57 8.98 14.53
N CYS A 95 -4.28 7.68 14.33
CA CYS A 95 -5.20 6.77 13.66
C CYS A 95 -6.15 6.13 14.67
N THR A 96 -7.44 6.04 14.34
CA THR A 96 -8.39 5.24 15.12
C THR A 96 -8.41 3.82 14.56
N GLN A 97 -8.41 2.81 15.44
CA GLN A 97 -8.48 1.41 15.04
C GLN A 97 -9.65 1.12 14.09
N GLY A 98 -10.81 1.77 14.29
CA GLY A 98 -12.01 1.51 13.49
C GLY A 98 -12.41 0.03 13.57
N ASP A 99 -12.68 -0.58 12.41
CA ASP A 99 -13.06 -2.00 12.29
C ASP A 99 -11.85 -2.94 12.14
N ALA A 100 -10.62 -2.44 12.22
CA ALA A 100 -9.43 -3.26 12.16
C ALA A 100 -9.32 -4.19 13.39
N PRO A 101 -8.73 -5.39 13.26
CA PRO A 101 -8.49 -6.31 14.38
C PRO A 101 -7.57 -5.75 15.48
N GLY A 102 -6.81 -4.70 15.19
CA GLY A 102 -5.88 -4.01 16.09
C GLY A 102 -5.48 -2.63 15.55
N PRO A 103 -4.70 -1.85 16.32
CA PRO A 103 -4.37 -0.47 15.97
C PRO A 103 -3.15 -0.32 15.04
N GLY A 104 -2.44 -1.41 14.72
CA GLY A 104 -1.21 -1.37 13.94
C GLY A 104 -1.43 -1.35 12.43
N LEU A 105 -0.38 -1.02 11.68
CA LEU A 105 -0.42 -0.95 10.22
C LEU A 105 -0.87 -2.26 9.54
N GLN A 106 -0.36 -3.42 9.97
CA GLN A 106 -0.79 -4.71 9.43
C GLN A 106 -2.22 -5.02 9.83
N ASP A 107 -2.63 -4.64 11.04
CA ASP A 107 -4.01 -4.84 11.48
C ASP A 107 -4.99 -4.10 10.57
N HIS A 108 -4.71 -2.83 10.27
CA HIS A 108 -5.53 -2.07 9.33
C HIS A 108 -5.55 -2.68 7.93
N TYR A 109 -4.41 -3.18 7.44
CA TYR A 109 -4.33 -3.86 6.15
C TYR A 109 -5.14 -5.16 6.12
N ILE A 110 -5.05 -5.98 7.18
CA ILE A 110 -5.87 -7.18 7.38
C ILE A 110 -7.35 -6.80 7.43
N GLY A 111 -7.70 -5.71 8.10
CA GLY A 111 -9.06 -5.17 8.13
C GLY A 111 -9.58 -4.82 6.73
N ALA A 112 -8.76 -4.18 5.91
CA ALA A 112 -9.09 -3.83 4.53
C ALA A 112 -9.30 -5.08 3.66
N ILE A 113 -8.40 -6.07 3.73
CA ILE A 113 -8.57 -7.35 3.03
C ILE A 113 -9.82 -8.08 3.50
N ALA A 114 -10.07 -8.14 4.82
CA ALA A 114 -11.25 -8.79 5.37
C ALA A 114 -12.55 -8.11 4.92
N PHE A 115 -12.53 -6.78 4.81
CA PHE A 115 -13.65 -6.01 4.28
C PHE A 115 -13.91 -6.33 2.80
N LEU A 116 -12.86 -6.40 1.98
CA LEU A 116 -12.94 -6.80 0.58
C LEU A 116 -13.44 -8.24 0.42
N ALA A 117 -12.88 -9.18 1.20
CA ALA A 117 -13.26 -10.58 1.16
C ALA A 117 -14.74 -10.79 1.54
N LYS A 118 -15.25 -10.07 2.53
CA LYS A 118 -16.69 -10.09 2.89
C LYS A 118 -17.57 -9.59 1.75
N ALA A 119 -17.14 -8.56 1.02
CA ALA A 119 -17.89 -8.02 -0.10
C ALA A 119 -18.00 -9.01 -1.27
N PHE A 120 -16.94 -9.81 -1.51
CA PHE A 120 -16.86 -10.72 -2.66
C PHE A 120 -17.06 -12.21 -2.34
N VAL A 121 -17.34 -12.59 -1.08
CA VAL A 121 -17.43 -13.99 -0.64
C VAL A 121 -18.41 -14.85 -1.45
N ASN A 122 -19.48 -14.25 -2.00
CA ASN A 122 -20.50 -14.95 -2.79
C ASN A 122 -20.33 -14.74 -4.30
N ASN A 123 -19.28 -14.07 -4.75
CA ASN A 123 -19.02 -13.82 -6.18
C ASN A 123 -18.10 -14.89 -6.74
N SER A 124 -18.67 -15.83 -7.51
CA SER A 124 -17.92 -16.97 -8.07
C SER A 124 -16.89 -16.59 -9.15
N ALA A 125 -16.91 -15.34 -9.65
CA ALA A 125 -15.88 -14.87 -10.58
C ALA A 125 -14.59 -14.46 -9.86
N VAL A 126 -14.63 -14.22 -8.55
CA VAL A 126 -13.43 -13.92 -7.75
C VAL A 126 -12.76 -15.23 -7.35
N LEU A 127 -11.55 -15.46 -7.86
CA LEU A 127 -10.73 -16.64 -7.58
C LEU A 127 -9.97 -16.51 -6.26
N GLY A 128 -9.56 -15.29 -5.91
CA GLY A 128 -8.77 -15.03 -4.72
C GLY A 128 -8.39 -13.56 -4.54
N PHE A 129 -7.56 -13.35 -3.52
CA PHE A 129 -7.02 -12.05 -3.10
C PHE A 129 -5.50 -12.19 -3.04
N GLU A 130 -4.79 -11.21 -3.58
CA GLU A 130 -3.33 -11.12 -3.57
C GLU A 130 -2.90 -9.90 -2.73
#